data_AF-A0A4Q2Z993-F1
#
_entry.id   AF-A0A4Q2Z993-F1
#
_cell.length_a   1.000
_cell.length_b   1.000
_cell.length_c   1.000
_cell.angle_alpha   90.00
_cell.angle_beta   90.00
_cell.angle_gamma   90.00
#
_symmetry.space_group_name_H-M   'P 1'
#
loop_
_entity.id
_entity.type
_entity.pdbx_description
1 polymer ?
#
loop_
_entity_poly.entity_id
_entity_poly.type
_entity_poly.pdbx_seq_one_letter_code
_entity_poly.pdbx_strand_id
1 'polypeptide(L)'
;MKKLLRETTSLGEALWWGTMTDLGVLRERIIDHGRRTAYVRIAHLLYEMLVRYRMVGLTSDNSFDFPITQTDLADSTGMTPVHANRMLQKLRKNGLIETREARITIPDPPTLKSVAQFNGAYLHLDRVHDRNAIGQRAGDLV
;
A
#
# COMPACT_ATOMS: atom_id res chain seq x y z
N MET A 1 -1.24 29.64 10.81
CA MET A 1 -1.75 28.24 10.78
C MET A 1 -3.04 28.05 11.59
N LYS A 2 -3.07 28.29 12.91
CA LYS A 2 -4.32 28.16 13.73
C LYS A 2 -5.49 29.03 13.24
N LYS A 3 -5.22 30.24 12.76
CA LYS A 3 -6.22 31.17 12.19
C LYS A 3 -6.82 30.61 10.89
N LEU A 4 -5.96 30.23 9.94
CA LEU A 4 -6.33 29.58 8.67
C LEU A 4 -7.18 28.30 8.86
N LEU A 5 -6.84 27.48 9.85
CA LEU A 5 -7.59 26.25 10.21
C LEU A 5 -8.99 26.53 10.75
N ARG A 6 -9.18 27.65 11.46
CA ARG A 6 -10.48 28.05 12.02
C ARG A 6 -11.35 28.78 11.01
N GLU A 7 -10.73 29.45 10.04
CA GLU A 7 -11.41 30.25 9.02
C GLU A 7 -11.79 29.44 7.78
N THR A 8 -11.14 28.30 7.53
CA THR A 8 -11.40 27.43 6.38
C THR A 8 -11.73 26.01 6.83
N THR A 9 -13.02 25.72 7.04
CA THR A 9 -13.52 24.41 7.53
C THR A 9 -13.06 23.25 6.65
N SER A 10 -13.07 23.41 5.33
CA SER A 10 -12.65 22.36 4.38
C SER A 10 -11.17 21.99 4.50
N LEU A 11 -10.31 22.94 4.87
CA LEU A 11 -8.89 22.69 5.12
C LEU A 11 -8.68 21.97 6.45
N GLY A 12 -9.40 22.39 7.49
CA GLY A 12 -9.38 21.72 8.79
C GLY A 12 -9.81 20.26 8.69
N GLU A 13 -10.89 19.99 7.94
CA GLU A 13 -11.31 18.63 7.63
C GLU A 13 -10.21 17.85 6.89
N ALA A 14 -9.68 18.38 5.78
CA ALA A 14 -8.66 17.67 4.99
C ALA A 14 -7.44 17.27 5.83
N LEU A 15 -6.98 18.16 6.71
CA LEU A 15 -5.86 17.88 7.63
C LEU A 15 -6.22 16.83 8.69
N TRP A 16 -7.44 16.88 9.24
CA TRP A 16 -7.92 15.86 10.17
C TRP A 16 -7.98 14.48 9.51
N TRP A 17 -8.47 14.39 8.28
CA TRP A 17 -8.52 13.14 7.50
C TRP A 17 -7.13 12.61 7.17
N GLY A 18 -6.20 13.47 6.74
CA GLY A 18 -4.80 13.08 6.56
C GLY A 18 -4.22 12.49 7.83
N THR A 19 -4.44 13.16 8.97
CA THR A 19 -3.98 12.69 10.28
C THR A 19 -4.57 11.32 10.65
N MET A 20 -5.87 11.12 10.48
CA MET A 20 -6.51 9.82 10.77
C MET A 20 -5.96 8.71 9.87
N THR A 21 -5.71 9.01 8.60
CA THR A 21 -5.12 8.06 7.65
C THR A 21 -3.71 7.68 8.06
N ASP A 22 -2.87 8.66 8.41
CA ASP A 22 -1.51 8.41 8.86
C ASP A 22 -1.49 7.56 10.15
N LEU A 23 -2.35 7.88 11.11
CA LEU A 23 -2.49 7.09 12.34
C LEU A 23 -2.99 5.66 12.08
N GLY A 24 -3.90 5.49 11.11
CA GLY A 24 -4.37 4.18 10.65
C GLY A 24 -3.22 3.33 10.10
N VAL A 25 -2.43 3.91 9.18
CA VAL A 25 -1.25 3.26 8.58
C VAL A 25 -0.21 2.92 9.64
N LEU A 26 0.11 3.85 10.56
CA LEU A 26 1.06 3.60 11.65
C LEU A 26 0.62 2.45 12.55
N ARG A 27 -0.68 2.37 12.89
CA ARG A 27 -1.23 1.26 13.67
C ARG A 27 -1.11 -0.06 12.92
N GLU A 28 -1.43 -0.07 11.62
CA GLU A 28 -1.26 -1.28 10.80
C GLU A 28 0.20 -1.74 10.80
N ARG A 29 1.17 -0.83 10.65
CA ARG A 29 2.59 -1.17 10.70
C ARG A 29 3.01 -1.79 12.04
N ILE A 30 2.51 -1.28 13.17
CA ILE A 30 2.77 -1.88 14.49
C ILE A 30 2.24 -3.32 14.54
N ILE A 31 1.03 -3.56 14.06
CA ILE A 31 0.44 -4.92 13.98
C ILE A 31 1.27 -5.81 13.05
N ASP A 32 1.68 -5.27 11.91
CA ASP A 32 2.48 -5.97 10.90
C ASP A 32 3.79 -6.48 11.49
N HIS A 33 4.54 -5.62 12.19
CA HIS A 33 5.79 -5.98 12.87
C HIS A 33 5.60 -6.97 14.02
N GLY A 34 4.47 -6.90 14.75
CA GLY A 34 4.24 -7.73 15.94
C GLY A 34 3.63 -9.10 15.65
N ARG A 35 2.85 -9.26 14.58
CA ARG A 35 2.02 -10.45 14.35
C ARG A 35 2.30 -11.21 13.06
N ARG A 36 2.91 -10.58 12.06
CA ARG A 36 3.14 -11.21 10.76
C ARG A 36 4.58 -11.65 10.58
N THR A 37 4.74 -12.78 9.91
CA THR A 37 6.06 -13.27 9.53
C THR A 37 6.71 -12.29 8.53
N ALA A 38 8.03 -12.29 8.43
CA ALA A 38 8.77 -11.48 7.45
C ALA A 38 8.27 -11.64 6.02
N TYR A 39 7.87 -12.87 5.64
CA TYR A 39 7.31 -13.17 4.34
C TYR A 39 5.97 -12.45 4.11
N VAL A 40 5.07 -12.53 5.09
CA VAL A 40 3.75 -11.88 5.04
C VAL A 40 3.88 -10.36 5.04
N ARG A 41 4.84 -9.79 5.79
CA ARG A 41 5.09 -8.33 5.81
C ARG A 41 5.47 -7.77 4.43
N ILE A 42 6.36 -8.44 3.69
CA ILE A 42 6.67 -8.00 2.31
C ILE A 42 5.44 -8.15 1.41
N ALA A 43 4.74 -9.29 1.48
CA ALA A 43 3.53 -9.50 0.68
C ALA A 43 2.49 -8.40 0.95
N HIS A 44 2.30 -8.04 2.22
CA HIS A 44 1.41 -6.97 2.66
C HIS A 44 1.82 -5.62 2.08
N LEU A 45 3.09 -5.24 2.21
CA LEU A 45 3.58 -3.98 1.66
C LEU A 45 3.37 -3.91 0.15
N LEU A 46 3.72 -4.97 -0.59
CA LEU A 46 3.59 -4.99 -2.04
C LEU A 46 2.13 -4.94 -2.49
N TYR A 47 1.23 -5.64 -1.79
CA TYR A 47 -0.19 -5.59 -2.07
C TYR A 47 -0.79 -4.21 -1.73
N GLU A 48 -0.37 -3.59 -0.62
CA GLU A 48 -0.77 -2.23 -0.26
C GLU A 48 -0.32 -1.21 -1.32
N MET A 49 0.92 -1.35 -1.84
CA MET A 49 1.39 -0.51 -2.94
C MET A 49 0.53 -0.69 -4.18
N LEU A 50 0.21 -1.92 -4.58
CA LEU A 50 -0.71 -2.16 -5.69
C LEU A 50 -2.04 -1.41 -5.50
N VAL A 51 -2.64 -1.49 -4.31
CA VAL A 51 -3.89 -0.77 -4.00
C VAL A 51 -3.69 0.75 -4.14
N ARG A 52 -2.64 1.32 -3.51
CA ARG A 52 -2.38 2.76 -3.56
C ARG A 52 -2.11 3.26 -4.98
N TYR A 53 -1.33 2.53 -5.78
CA TYR A 53 -1.04 2.89 -7.17
C TYR A 53 -2.30 2.81 -8.04
N ARG A 54 -3.17 1.80 -7.82
CA ARG A 54 -4.45 1.68 -8.55
C ARG A 54 -5.34 2.88 -8.31
N MET A 55 -5.41 3.37 -7.07
CA MET A 55 -6.25 4.52 -6.72
C MET A 55 -5.89 5.81 -7.46
N VAL A 56 -4.62 5.97 -7.81
CA VAL A 56 -4.13 7.15 -8.54
C VAL A 56 -3.93 6.88 -10.03
N GLY A 57 -4.35 5.70 -10.53
CA GLY A 57 -4.25 5.34 -11.94
C GLY A 57 -2.81 5.12 -12.44
N LEU A 58 -1.88 4.81 -11.55
CA LEU A 58 -0.46 4.58 -11.86
C LEU A 58 -0.10 3.10 -11.99
N THR A 59 -1.09 2.25 -12.26
CA THR A 59 -0.87 0.83 -12.59
C THR A 59 -1.09 0.57 -14.07
N SER A 60 -0.29 -0.33 -14.62
CA SER A 60 -0.58 -0.98 -15.90
C SER A 60 -0.85 -2.45 -15.58
N ASP A 61 -2.07 -2.92 -15.82
CA ASP A 61 -2.57 -4.23 -15.39
C ASP A 61 -2.47 -4.43 -13.86
N ASN A 62 -1.55 -5.31 -13.44
CA ASN A 62 -1.23 -5.58 -12.03
C ASN A 62 0.22 -5.20 -11.70
N SER A 63 0.76 -4.24 -12.45
CA SER A 63 2.13 -3.80 -12.33
C SER A 63 2.23 -2.34 -11.92
N PHE A 64 3.24 -2.02 -11.14
CA PHE A 64 3.56 -0.67 -10.71
C PHE A 64 5.07 -0.48 -10.60
N ASP A 65 5.51 0.75 -10.78
CA ASP A 65 6.91 1.11 -10.58
C ASP A 65 7.22 1.09 -9.08
N PHE A 66 8.31 0.42 -8.73
CA PHE A 66 8.78 0.24 -7.36
C PHE A 66 10.30 0.46 -7.31
N PRO A 67 10.78 1.69 -7.56
CA PRO A 67 12.20 2.03 -7.63
C PRO A 67 12.81 2.18 -6.23
N ILE A 68 12.60 1.19 -5.36
CA ILE A 68 13.20 1.17 -4.03
C ILE A 68 14.25 0.07 -3.93
N THR A 69 15.26 0.31 -3.09
CA THR A 69 16.32 -0.65 -2.85
C THR A 69 15.90 -1.73 -1.84
N GLN A 70 16.72 -2.78 -1.71
CA GLN A 70 16.53 -3.78 -0.66
C GLN A 70 16.73 -3.17 0.74
N THR A 71 17.52 -2.11 0.86
CA THR A 71 17.72 -1.36 2.11
C THR A 71 16.45 -0.59 2.47
N ASP A 72 15.88 0.16 1.53
CA ASP A 72 14.61 0.89 1.76
C ASP A 72 13.48 -0.06 2.16
N LEU A 73 13.41 -1.23 1.48
CA LEU A 73 12.44 -2.26 1.81
C LEU A 73 12.67 -2.82 3.22
N ALA A 74 13.92 -3.03 3.61
CA ALA A 74 14.29 -3.54 4.92
C ALA A 74 13.96 -2.54 6.03
N ASP A 75 14.30 -1.27 5.84
CA ASP A 75 13.98 -0.18 6.77
C ASP A 75 12.47 -0.03 6.95
N SER A 76 11.72 -0.10 5.85
CA SER A 76 10.24 -0.02 5.87
C SER A 76 9.57 -1.21 6.57
N THR A 77 10.24 -2.36 6.63
CA THR A 77 9.66 -3.60 7.17
C THR A 77 10.29 -4.06 8.48
N GLY A 78 11.26 -3.32 9.01
CA GLY A 78 11.99 -3.66 10.24
C GLY A 78 12.77 -4.97 10.10
N MET A 79 13.44 -5.14 8.96
CA MET A 79 14.23 -6.32 8.63
C MET A 79 15.67 -5.93 8.29
N THR A 80 16.56 -6.91 8.15
CA THR A 80 17.87 -6.67 7.52
C THR A 80 17.74 -6.74 5.99
N PRO A 81 18.56 -6.01 5.21
CA PRO A 81 18.52 -6.06 3.73
C PRO A 81 18.61 -7.48 3.16
N VAL A 82 19.50 -8.32 3.72
CA VAL A 82 19.64 -9.73 3.31
C VAL A 82 18.39 -10.55 3.62
N HIS A 83 17.71 -10.29 4.73
CA HIS A 83 16.45 -10.97 5.04
C HIS A 83 15.30 -10.51 4.13
N ALA A 84 15.20 -9.20 3.87
CA ALA A 84 14.22 -8.65 2.92
C ALA A 84 14.40 -9.24 1.51
N ASN A 85 15.64 -9.31 1.02
CA ASN A 85 15.95 -9.95 -0.27
C ASN A 85 15.54 -11.42 -0.29
N ARG A 86 15.86 -12.21 0.76
CA ARG A 86 15.42 -13.62 0.84
C ARG A 86 13.90 -13.76 0.76
N MET A 87 13.14 -12.87 1.38
CA MET A 87 11.68 -12.91 1.31
C MET A 87 11.15 -12.51 -0.08
N LEU A 88 11.73 -11.48 -0.72
CA LEU A 88 11.42 -11.15 -2.12
C LEU A 88 11.70 -12.34 -3.06
N GLN A 89 12.84 -13.01 -2.91
CA GLN A 89 13.16 -14.20 -3.71
C GLN A 89 12.18 -15.34 -3.48
N LYS A 90 11.70 -15.54 -2.24
CA LYS A 90 10.64 -16.52 -1.96
C LYS A 90 9.31 -16.14 -2.63
N LEU A 91 8.93 -14.86 -2.63
CA LEU A 91 7.71 -14.41 -3.32
C LEU A 91 7.80 -14.68 -4.82
N ARG A 92 8.96 -14.39 -5.44
CA ARG A 92 9.24 -14.70 -6.85
C ARG A 92 9.19 -16.19 -7.14
N LYS A 93 9.89 -17.00 -6.32
CA LYS A 93 9.92 -18.46 -6.47
C LYS A 93 8.52 -19.09 -6.38
N ASN A 94 7.64 -18.50 -5.57
CA ASN A 94 6.26 -18.95 -5.41
C ASN A 94 5.30 -18.36 -6.47
N GLY A 95 5.81 -17.62 -7.46
CA GLY A 95 4.99 -17.02 -8.52
C GLY A 95 4.07 -15.89 -8.05
N LEU A 96 4.27 -15.37 -6.84
CA LEU A 96 3.39 -14.33 -6.28
C LEU A 96 3.73 -12.93 -6.77
N ILE A 97 4.99 -12.73 -7.18
CA ILE A 97 5.46 -11.49 -7.79
C ILE A 97 6.43 -11.82 -8.92
N GLU A 98 6.48 -10.93 -9.90
CA GLU A 98 7.57 -10.85 -10.87
C GLU A 98 8.23 -9.48 -10.73
N THR A 99 9.54 -9.42 -10.98
CA THR A 99 10.26 -8.16 -10.96
C THR A 99 11.08 -8.02 -12.22
N ARG A 100 10.91 -6.91 -12.93
CA ARG A 100 11.71 -6.56 -14.11
C ARG A 100 12.14 -5.12 -13.97
N GLU A 101 13.45 -4.88 -14.01
CA GLU A 101 14.05 -3.56 -13.76
C GLU A 101 13.58 -3.00 -12.40
N ALA A 102 12.89 -1.86 -12.39
CA ALA A 102 12.32 -1.22 -11.22
C ALA A 102 10.79 -1.41 -11.13
N ARG A 103 10.22 -2.42 -11.78
CA ARG A 103 8.78 -2.70 -11.81
C ARG A 103 8.45 -4.02 -11.13
N ILE A 104 7.37 -4.01 -10.35
CA ILE A 104 6.76 -5.21 -9.78
C ILE A 104 5.49 -5.52 -10.57
N THR A 105 5.29 -6.79 -10.92
CA THR A 105 4.04 -7.32 -11.44
C THR A 105 3.50 -8.34 -10.45
N ILE A 106 2.20 -8.33 -10.20
CA ILE A 106 1.51 -9.31 -9.35
C ILE A 106 0.62 -10.16 -10.26
N PRO A 107 1.05 -11.38 -10.64
CA PRO A 107 0.31 -12.20 -11.60
C PRO A 107 -1.11 -12.55 -11.12
N ASP A 108 -1.24 -12.84 -9.83
CA ASP A 108 -2.50 -13.20 -9.17
C ASP A 108 -2.70 -12.34 -7.90
N PRO A 109 -3.34 -11.15 -8.03
CA PRO A 109 -3.60 -10.28 -6.89
C PRO A 109 -4.47 -10.94 -5.80
N PRO A 110 -5.55 -11.68 -6.10
CA PRO A 110 -6.30 -12.41 -5.08
C PRO A 110 -5.43 -13.34 -4.22
N THR A 111 -4.54 -14.11 -4.84
CA THR A 111 -3.64 -15.00 -4.10
C THR A 111 -2.64 -14.21 -3.25
N LEU A 112 -2.03 -13.15 -3.79
CA LEU A 112 -1.13 -12.30 -3.01
C LEU A 112 -1.86 -11.62 -1.84
N LYS A 113 -3.11 -11.17 -2.02
CA LYS A 113 -3.96 -10.56 -0.96
C LYS A 113 -4.13 -11.51 0.23
N SER A 114 -4.40 -12.79 -0.07
CA SER A 114 -4.58 -13.84 0.95
C SER A 114 -3.29 -14.06 1.74
N VAL A 115 -2.15 -14.21 1.05
CA VAL A 115 -0.83 -14.35 1.67
C VAL A 115 -0.46 -13.11 2.49
N ALA A 116 -0.77 -11.92 1.98
CA ALA A 116 -0.55 -10.62 2.61
C ALA A 116 -1.42 -10.40 3.87
N GLN A 117 -2.47 -11.21 4.06
CA GLN A 117 -3.49 -10.98 5.09
C GLN A 117 -4.00 -9.53 5.08
N PHE A 118 -4.23 -9.01 3.87
CA PHE A 118 -4.47 -7.59 3.67
C PHE A 118 -5.94 -7.21 3.90
N ASN A 119 -6.15 -6.19 4.74
CA ASN A 119 -7.41 -5.48 4.91
C ASN A 119 -7.14 -3.98 4.79
N GLY A 120 -7.72 -3.31 3.79
CA GLY A 120 -7.47 -1.91 3.48
C GLY A 120 -8.22 -0.88 4.34
N ALA A 121 -8.97 -1.30 5.37
CA ALA A 121 -9.80 -0.41 6.17
C ALA A 121 -9.02 0.77 6.79
N TYR A 122 -7.74 0.56 7.14
CA TYR A 122 -6.88 1.59 7.72
C TYR A 122 -6.44 2.69 6.74
N LEU A 123 -6.64 2.46 5.43
CA LEU A 123 -6.31 3.44 4.40
C LEU A 123 -7.43 4.48 4.20
N HIS A 124 -8.63 4.25 4.76
CA HIS A 124 -9.78 5.15 4.65
C HIS A 124 -10.15 5.53 3.20
N LEU A 125 -10.14 4.53 2.30
CA LEU A 125 -10.29 4.74 0.85
C LEU A 125 -11.69 5.22 0.42
N ASP A 126 -12.71 5.02 1.26
CA ASP A 126 -14.11 5.30 0.94
C ASP A 126 -14.39 6.77 0.62
N ARG A 127 -13.60 7.71 1.16
CA ARG A 127 -13.78 9.15 0.90
C ARG A 127 -13.16 9.61 -0.44
N VAL A 128 -12.31 8.80 -1.07
CA VAL A 128 -11.81 9.09 -2.43
C VAL A 128 -12.91 8.88 -3.47
N HIS A 129 -13.90 8.02 -3.17
CA HIS A 129 -15.06 7.79 -4.04
C HIS A 129 -16.08 8.94 -4.03
N ASP A 130 -16.11 9.77 -2.97
CA ASP A 130 -17.20 10.74 -2.75
C ASP A 130 -16.84 12.18 -3.14
N ARG A 131 -16.23 12.36 -4.31
CA ARG A 131 -16.14 13.64 -5.02
C ARG A 131 -16.31 13.38 -6.51
N ASN A 132 -17.35 13.95 -7.12
CA ASN A 132 -17.72 13.97 -8.54
C ASN A 132 -16.58 14.39 -9.53
N ALA A 133 -15.44 13.71 -9.57
CA ALA A 133 -14.35 13.96 -10.50
C ALA A 133 -13.52 12.71 -10.89
N ILE A 134 -13.80 11.52 -10.34
CA ILE A 134 -13.21 10.25 -10.78
C ILE A 134 -14.32 9.22 -11.09
N GLY A 135 -15.50 9.71 -11.47
CA GLY A 135 -16.72 8.91 -11.66
C GLY A 135 -16.90 8.25 -13.03
N GLN A 136 -15.82 8.01 -13.81
CA GLN A 136 -15.94 7.35 -15.12
C GLN A 136 -14.98 6.18 -15.38
N ARG A 137 -14.24 5.67 -14.39
CA ARG A 137 -13.28 4.56 -14.63
C ARG A 137 -13.30 3.40 -13.61
N ALA A 138 -14.25 3.36 -12.70
CA ALA A 138 -14.40 2.25 -11.76
C ALA A 138 -15.79 1.61 -11.84
N GLY A 139 -16.35 1.50 -13.05
CA GLY A 139 -17.32 0.45 -13.32
C GLY A 139 -16.55 -0.86 -13.44
N ASP A 140 -16.91 -1.84 -12.62
CA ASP A 140 -16.59 -3.27 -12.76
C ASP A 140 -15.49 -3.88 -11.86
N LEU A 141 -15.22 -3.36 -10.65
CA LEU A 141 -14.31 -4.06 -9.72
C LEU A 141 -14.76 -4.09 -8.24
N VAL A 142 -15.99 -4.56 -8.01
CA VAL A 142 -16.34 -5.29 -6.78
C VAL A 142 -16.68 -6.73 -7.17
#